data_AF-A0A7G6E6B4-F1
#
_entry.id   AF-A0A7G6E6B4-F1
#
_cell.length_a   1.000
_cell.length_b   1.000
_cell.length_c   1.000
_cell.angle_alpha   90.00
_cell.angle_beta   90.00
_cell.angle_gamma   90.00
#
_symmetry.space_group_name_H-M   'P 1'
#
loop_
_entity.id
_entity.type
_entity.pdbx_description
1 polymer ?
#
loop_
_entity_poly.entity_id
_entity_poly.type
_entity_poly.pdbx_seq_one_letter_code
_entity_poly.pdbx_strand_id
1 'polypeptide(L)'
;MSKNLNSYIDANMEKYIDRLKELCDQPSVAAQNKGMDECAFLVEKQLKEVGLDTKVFYPQGGYPIIYGEIKGKSPLTLMLYNHYDVQPAEPLHEWKTEPFKTTIVGDKIYARGTSDNKGNITARLAAIEAILKTSGELPITIKYVIEGEEEIGSPSLPKFIEENKDLLKADACIWESGFKDDQDRPIIRLGNKGLCYVELWTDTAKVDLHDMYAPLIENAAWRLILALSTLKTTNDQILINGFFSQVEEWHPSELERVDKLLTFSLFLSKPLKKYIKNCESIWISMVSLTSKQN
;
A
#
# COMPACT_ATOMS: atom_id res chain seq x y z
N MET A 1 -11.96 5.15 28.49
CA MET A 1 -12.17 3.81 27.90
C MET A 1 -11.52 2.80 28.82
N SER A 2 -12.22 1.71 29.12
CA SER A 2 -12.09 0.96 30.37
C SER A 2 -10.90 0.00 30.38
N LYS A 3 -10.29 -0.22 31.55
CA LYS A 3 -9.27 -1.25 31.80
C LYS A 3 -9.65 -2.64 31.26
N ASN A 4 -10.95 -2.91 31.08
CA ASN A 4 -11.49 -4.15 30.54
C ASN A 4 -11.13 -4.37 29.05
N LEU A 5 -11.06 -3.31 28.23
CA LEU A 5 -10.76 -3.45 26.80
C LEU A 5 -9.32 -3.94 26.57
N ASN A 6 -8.34 -3.29 27.19
CA ASN A 6 -6.94 -3.67 27.04
C ASN A 6 -6.69 -5.07 27.58
N SER A 7 -7.23 -5.39 28.77
CA SER A 7 -7.11 -6.74 29.33
C SER A 7 -7.77 -7.81 28.45
N TYR A 8 -8.88 -7.50 27.77
CA TYR A 8 -9.49 -8.41 26.81
C TYR A 8 -8.59 -8.63 25.59
N ILE A 9 -7.97 -7.57 25.06
CA ILE A 9 -7.03 -7.67 23.94
C ILE A 9 -5.83 -8.53 24.34
N ASP A 10 -5.21 -8.23 25.48
CA ASP A 10 -4.06 -8.97 25.99
C ASP A 10 -4.37 -10.46 26.17
N ALA A 11 -5.54 -10.78 26.75
CA ALA A 11 -5.99 -12.16 26.96
C ALA A 11 -6.32 -12.91 25.66
N ASN A 12 -6.55 -12.22 24.54
CA ASN A 12 -6.88 -12.82 23.24
C ASN A 12 -5.77 -12.62 22.20
N MET A 13 -4.58 -12.18 22.60
CA MET A 13 -3.47 -11.88 21.68
C MET A 13 -3.10 -13.07 20.79
N GLU A 14 -3.00 -14.28 21.37
CA GLU A 14 -2.67 -15.50 20.60
C GLU A 14 -3.70 -15.78 19.50
N LYS A 15 -4.99 -15.62 19.81
CA LYS A 15 -6.08 -15.76 18.84
C LYS A 15 -5.92 -14.77 17.67
N TYR A 16 -5.57 -13.52 17.95
CA TYR A 16 -5.37 -12.52 16.90
C TYR A 16 -4.11 -12.80 16.07
N ILE A 17 -3.04 -13.27 16.71
CA ILE A 17 -1.85 -13.72 16.01
C ILE A 17 -2.19 -14.90 15.09
N ASP A 18 -3.01 -15.86 15.54
CA ASP A 18 -3.39 -17.02 14.72
C ASP A 18 -4.29 -16.64 13.52
N ARG A 19 -5.18 -15.65 13.68
CA ARG A 19 -5.91 -15.07 12.54
C ARG A 19 -4.99 -14.44 11.51
N LEU A 20 -3.96 -13.71 11.98
CA LEU A 20 -2.96 -13.12 11.11
C LEU A 20 -2.15 -14.20 10.39
N LYS A 21 -1.74 -15.27 11.08
CA LYS A 21 -1.06 -16.42 10.47
C LYS A 21 -1.91 -17.02 9.35
N GLU A 22 -3.19 -17.28 9.59
CA GLU A 22 -4.11 -17.83 8.58
C GLU A 22 -4.15 -16.95 7.32
N LEU A 23 -4.22 -15.63 7.47
CA LEU A 23 -4.18 -14.70 6.33
C LEU A 23 -2.83 -14.67 5.64
N CYS A 24 -1.72 -14.61 6.39
CA CYS A 24 -0.36 -14.54 5.82
C CYS A 24 0.07 -15.84 5.14
N ASP A 25 -0.39 -16.99 5.64
CA ASP A 25 -0.08 -18.31 5.09
C ASP A 25 -0.88 -18.59 3.81
N GLN A 26 -1.97 -17.86 3.55
CA GLN A 26 -2.69 -17.84 2.29
C GLN A 26 -2.08 -16.81 1.32
N PRO A 27 -1.45 -17.24 0.20
CA PRO A 27 -0.96 -16.30 -0.81
C PRO A 27 -2.10 -15.50 -1.44
N SER A 28 -1.83 -14.25 -1.81
CA SER A 28 -2.76 -13.33 -2.50
C SER A 28 -1.99 -12.33 -3.36
N VAL A 29 -1.30 -12.81 -4.39
CA VAL A 29 -0.43 -11.97 -5.24
C VAL A 29 -1.18 -11.55 -6.50
N ALA A 30 -1.70 -10.32 -6.50
CA ALA A 30 -2.51 -9.77 -7.59
C ALA A 30 -1.79 -9.78 -8.95
N ALA A 31 -0.52 -9.37 -8.96
CA ALA A 31 0.33 -9.35 -10.16
C ALA A 31 0.57 -10.73 -10.80
N GLN A 32 0.30 -11.81 -10.05
CA GLN A 32 0.51 -13.20 -10.49
C GLN A 32 -0.80 -13.99 -10.57
N ASN A 33 -1.95 -13.37 -10.29
CA ASN A 33 -3.25 -14.06 -10.13
C ASN A 33 -3.16 -15.28 -9.21
N LYS A 34 -2.54 -15.11 -8.04
CA LYS A 34 -2.23 -16.23 -7.13
C LYS A 34 -2.99 -16.11 -5.82
N GLY A 35 -3.96 -17.01 -5.61
CA GLY A 35 -4.64 -17.19 -4.33
C GLY A 35 -5.64 -16.09 -3.96
N MET A 36 -6.10 -15.32 -4.96
CA MET A 36 -6.90 -14.12 -4.76
C MET A 36 -8.30 -14.42 -4.22
N ASP A 37 -8.98 -15.41 -4.79
CA ASP A 37 -10.33 -15.80 -4.35
C ASP A 37 -10.30 -16.49 -2.97
N GLU A 38 -9.29 -17.32 -2.73
CA GLU A 38 -9.11 -18.02 -1.46
C GLU A 38 -8.84 -17.03 -0.32
N CYS A 39 -7.99 -16.03 -0.55
CA CYS A 39 -7.73 -14.99 0.45
C CYS A 39 -8.95 -14.10 0.67
N ALA A 40 -9.66 -13.71 -0.39
CA ALA A 40 -10.92 -12.97 -0.27
C ALA A 40 -11.96 -13.72 0.58
N PHE A 41 -12.10 -15.03 0.35
CA PHE A 41 -12.97 -15.90 1.13
C PHE A 41 -12.55 -15.95 2.61
N LEU A 42 -11.25 -16.08 2.91
CA LEU A 42 -10.76 -16.07 4.29
C LEU A 42 -11.01 -14.73 4.98
N VAL A 43 -10.80 -13.61 4.29
CA VAL A 43 -11.10 -12.27 4.81
C VAL A 43 -12.59 -12.15 5.12
N GLU A 44 -13.47 -12.51 4.18
CA GLU A 44 -14.92 -12.45 4.38
C GLU A 44 -15.36 -13.32 5.56
N LYS A 45 -14.82 -14.55 5.66
CA LYS A 45 -15.06 -15.47 6.78
C LYS A 45 -14.68 -14.83 8.12
N GLN A 46 -13.49 -14.24 8.23
CA GLN A 46 -13.04 -13.61 9.48
C GLN A 46 -13.91 -12.40 9.86
N LEU A 47 -14.37 -11.60 8.88
CA LEU A 47 -15.32 -10.52 9.14
C LEU A 47 -16.67 -11.04 9.68
N LYS A 48 -17.22 -12.09 9.06
CA LYS A 48 -18.47 -12.74 9.52
C LYS A 48 -18.35 -13.29 10.94
N GLU A 49 -17.21 -13.89 11.29
CA GLU A 49 -16.96 -14.44 12.63
C GLU A 49 -17.01 -13.38 13.74
N VAL A 50 -16.65 -12.13 13.43
CA VAL A 50 -16.77 -11.00 14.37
C VAL A 50 -18.19 -10.42 14.41
N GLY A 51 -19.02 -10.74 13.41
CA GLY A 51 -20.43 -10.33 13.33
C GLY A 51 -20.70 -9.17 12.39
N LEU A 52 -19.80 -8.90 11.43
CA LEU A 52 -20.09 -7.96 10.35
C LEU A 52 -21.05 -8.59 9.33
N ASP A 53 -22.01 -7.82 8.84
CA ASP A 53 -22.81 -8.15 7.67
C ASP A 53 -21.97 -7.89 6.41
N THR A 54 -21.66 -8.95 5.66
CA THR A 54 -20.70 -8.86 4.55
C THR A 54 -21.34 -9.02 3.19
N LYS A 55 -20.72 -8.38 2.19
CA LYS A 55 -21.02 -8.56 0.77
C LYS A 55 -19.70 -8.64 0.01
N VAL A 56 -19.61 -9.55 -0.96
CA VAL A 56 -18.46 -9.67 -1.84
C VAL A 56 -18.88 -9.21 -3.24
N PHE A 57 -18.11 -8.29 -3.80
CA PHE A 57 -18.29 -7.77 -5.14
C PHE A 57 -17.22 -8.35 -6.05
N TYR A 58 -17.59 -8.68 -7.28
CA TYR A 58 -16.70 -9.24 -8.30
C TYR A 58 -16.64 -8.28 -9.49
N PRO A 59 -15.72 -7.29 -9.47
CA PRO A 59 -15.51 -6.41 -10.61
C PRO A 59 -15.13 -7.21 -11.87
N GLN A 60 -15.61 -6.75 -13.03
CA GLN A 60 -15.27 -7.41 -14.29
C GLN A 60 -13.78 -7.28 -14.59
N GLY A 61 -13.10 -8.42 -14.69
CA GLY A 61 -11.65 -8.45 -14.99
C GLY A 61 -10.76 -8.06 -13.82
N GLY A 62 -11.31 -7.97 -12.61
CA GLY A 62 -10.58 -7.66 -11.39
C GLY A 62 -10.78 -8.68 -10.28
N TYR A 63 -10.17 -8.42 -9.12
CA TYR A 63 -10.25 -9.28 -7.94
C TYR A 63 -11.41 -8.89 -7.00
N PRO A 64 -11.88 -9.83 -6.15
CA PRO A 64 -12.97 -9.57 -5.22
C PRO A 64 -12.74 -8.33 -4.33
N ILE A 65 -13.81 -7.57 -4.09
CA ILE A 65 -13.84 -6.49 -3.10
C ILE A 65 -14.81 -6.91 -1.99
N ILE A 66 -14.33 -6.95 -0.76
CA ILE A 66 -15.10 -7.34 0.41
C ILE A 66 -15.61 -6.08 1.11
N TYR A 67 -16.92 -6.00 1.30
CA TYR A 67 -17.59 -5.04 2.16
C TYR A 67 -18.06 -5.73 3.43
N GLY A 68 -17.85 -5.11 4.59
CA GLY A 68 -18.44 -5.51 5.86
C GLY A 68 -19.05 -4.32 6.58
N GLU A 69 -20.22 -4.49 7.18
CA GLU A 69 -20.86 -3.44 7.97
C GLU A 69 -21.32 -3.95 9.33
N ILE A 70 -21.16 -3.12 10.35
CA ILE A 70 -21.77 -3.35 11.65
C ILE A 70 -22.25 -2.04 12.26
N LYS A 71 -23.53 -2.01 12.65
CA LYS A 71 -24.17 -0.82 13.20
C LYS A 71 -23.66 -0.52 14.61
N GLY A 72 -23.44 0.76 14.88
CA GLY A 72 -23.17 1.27 16.22
C GLY A 72 -24.32 2.15 16.73
N LYS A 73 -24.14 2.68 17.94
CA LYS A 73 -25.15 3.52 18.62
C LYS A 73 -25.35 4.90 18.02
N SER A 74 -24.28 5.49 17.48
CA SER A 74 -24.28 6.84 16.91
C SER A 74 -24.73 6.82 15.43
N PRO A 75 -25.32 7.92 14.93
CA PRO A 75 -25.51 8.09 13.48
C PRO A 75 -24.20 8.21 12.70
N LEU A 76 -23.08 8.45 13.39
CA LEU A 76 -21.77 8.56 12.75
C LEU A 76 -21.30 7.21 12.20
N THR A 77 -20.70 7.25 11.02
CA THR A 77 -20.15 6.11 10.29
C THR A 77 -18.67 6.33 10.00
N LEU A 78 -17.84 5.38 10.40
CA LEU A 78 -16.41 5.35 10.08
C LEU A 78 -16.14 4.25 9.07
N MET A 79 -15.49 4.60 7.97
CA MET A 79 -14.97 3.65 7.00
C MET A 79 -13.55 3.24 7.37
N LEU A 80 -13.27 1.95 7.29
CA LEU A 80 -11.94 1.37 7.28
C LEU A 80 -11.68 0.88 5.86
N TYR A 81 -10.62 1.37 5.23
CA TYR A 81 -10.12 0.85 3.96
C TYR A 81 -8.87 0.03 4.21
N ASN A 82 -8.75 -1.14 3.60
CA ASN A 82 -7.56 -1.99 3.58
C ASN A 82 -7.48 -2.75 2.24
N HIS A 83 -6.42 -3.51 2.03
CA HIS A 83 -6.31 -4.45 0.91
C HIS A 83 -5.72 -5.79 1.39
N TYR A 84 -6.08 -6.88 0.73
CA TYR A 84 -5.62 -8.23 1.08
C TYR A 84 -4.59 -8.79 0.11
N ASP A 85 -4.41 -8.17 -1.05
CA ASP A 85 -3.33 -8.50 -1.96
C ASP A 85 -1.98 -8.05 -1.43
N VAL A 86 -0.93 -8.68 -1.93
CA VAL A 86 0.44 -8.47 -1.47
C VAL A 86 1.41 -8.47 -2.65
N GLN A 87 2.50 -7.72 -2.54
CA GLN A 87 3.61 -7.83 -3.49
C GLN A 87 4.12 -9.27 -3.67
N PRO A 88 4.67 -9.61 -4.86
CA PRO A 88 5.47 -10.81 -5.05
C PRO A 88 6.55 -11.00 -3.97
N ALA A 89 6.88 -12.25 -3.66
CA ALA A 89 7.85 -12.56 -2.62
C ALA A 89 9.29 -12.62 -3.15
N GLU A 90 9.47 -12.67 -4.46
CA GLU A 90 10.76 -12.76 -5.09
C GLU A 90 11.63 -11.51 -4.83
N PRO A 91 12.96 -11.68 -4.73
CA PRO A 91 13.70 -12.94 -4.83
C PRO A 91 13.66 -13.81 -3.56
N LEU A 92 13.27 -15.09 -3.71
CA LEU A 92 13.06 -15.99 -2.55
C LEU A 92 14.33 -16.29 -1.74
N HIS A 93 15.51 -16.24 -2.37
CA HIS A 93 16.78 -16.55 -1.69
C HIS A 93 17.22 -15.47 -0.69
N GLU A 94 16.64 -14.27 -0.74
CA GLU A 94 16.89 -13.21 0.25
C GLU A 94 16.06 -13.40 1.53
N TRP A 95 15.03 -14.25 1.48
CA TRP A 95 14.22 -14.56 2.65
C TRP A 95 14.96 -15.50 3.60
N LYS A 96 14.92 -15.17 4.90
CA LYS A 96 15.43 -16.04 5.98
C LYS A 96 14.39 -17.04 6.49
N THR A 97 13.13 -16.83 6.12
CA THR A 97 11.96 -17.64 6.47
C THR A 97 11.05 -17.72 5.26
N GLU A 98 10.32 -18.81 5.06
CA GLU A 98 9.38 -18.94 3.95
C GLU A 98 8.35 -17.79 3.91
N PRO A 99 8.13 -17.11 2.77
CA PRO A 99 7.34 -15.88 2.71
C PRO A 99 5.86 -16.09 3.01
N PHE A 100 5.28 -17.23 2.61
CA PHE A 100 3.87 -17.58 2.85
C PHE A 100 3.75 -18.68 3.92
N LYS A 101 4.65 -18.66 4.91
CA LYS A 101 4.57 -19.50 6.10
C LYS A 101 5.07 -18.72 7.29
N THR A 102 4.13 -18.28 8.11
CA THR A 102 4.38 -17.36 9.20
C THR A 102 5.35 -17.93 10.20
N THR A 103 6.43 -17.19 10.43
CA THR A 103 7.47 -17.55 11.38
C THR A 103 7.60 -16.46 12.43
N ILE A 104 7.53 -16.82 13.71
CA ILE A 104 7.71 -15.87 14.81
C ILE A 104 9.15 -16.01 15.33
N VAL A 105 9.89 -14.91 15.37
CA VAL A 105 11.25 -14.86 15.93
C VAL A 105 11.30 -13.72 16.94
N GLY A 106 11.36 -14.07 18.23
CA GLY A 106 11.24 -13.10 19.32
C GLY A 106 9.86 -12.46 19.34
N ASP A 107 9.82 -11.13 19.26
CA ASP A 107 8.62 -10.30 19.25
C ASP A 107 8.14 -9.94 17.84
N LYS A 108 8.73 -10.54 16.81
CA LYS A 108 8.46 -10.24 15.39
C LYS A 108 7.82 -11.39 14.65
N ILE A 109 6.86 -11.06 13.80
CA ILE A 109 6.15 -11.99 12.92
C ILE A 109 6.66 -11.78 11.49
N TYR A 110 7.18 -12.82 10.86
CA TYR A 110 7.74 -12.79 9.52
C TYR A 110 6.86 -13.60 8.56
N ALA A 111 6.27 -12.89 7.60
CA ALA A 111 5.60 -13.41 6.42
C ALA A 111 5.33 -12.24 5.45
N ARG A 112 5.14 -12.53 4.17
CA ARG A 112 4.60 -11.59 3.19
C ARG A 112 3.15 -11.28 3.57
N GLY A 113 2.81 -9.99 3.63
CA GLY A 113 1.47 -9.55 4.05
C GLY A 113 1.41 -9.06 5.50
N THR A 114 2.36 -9.41 6.36
CA THR A 114 2.27 -9.11 7.81
C THR A 114 2.12 -7.63 8.10
N SER A 115 3.01 -6.78 7.58
CA SER A 115 2.89 -5.32 7.75
C SER A 115 1.99 -4.69 6.70
N ASP A 116 2.02 -5.24 5.48
CA ASP A 116 1.37 -4.68 4.31
C ASP A 116 0.60 -5.78 3.56
N ASN A 117 -0.71 -5.96 3.80
CA ASN A 117 -1.53 -5.18 4.75
C ASN A 117 -2.43 -6.01 5.67
N LYS A 118 -2.23 -7.33 5.68
CA LYS A 118 -3.02 -8.29 6.44
C LYS A 118 -2.96 -8.08 7.95
N GLY A 119 -1.83 -7.60 8.49
CA GLY A 119 -1.73 -7.23 9.91
C GLY A 119 -2.66 -6.08 10.31
N ASN A 120 -2.81 -5.07 9.43
CA ASN A 120 -3.76 -3.98 9.67
C ASN A 120 -5.19 -4.49 9.62
N ILE A 121 -5.49 -5.43 8.72
CA ILE A 121 -6.80 -6.10 8.66
C ILE A 121 -7.13 -6.75 10.01
N THR A 122 -6.24 -7.62 10.47
CA THR A 122 -6.42 -8.38 11.71
C THR A 122 -6.48 -7.47 12.93
N ALA A 123 -5.62 -6.46 13.02
CA ALA A 123 -5.58 -5.54 14.16
C ALA A 123 -6.89 -4.73 14.30
N ARG A 124 -7.43 -4.23 13.18
CA ARG A 124 -8.71 -3.50 13.16
C ARG A 124 -9.87 -4.40 13.55
N LEU A 125 -9.87 -5.63 13.02
CA LEU A 125 -10.89 -6.61 13.33
C LEU A 125 -10.86 -7.03 14.81
N ALA A 126 -9.66 -7.18 15.39
CA ALA A 126 -9.47 -7.43 16.81
C ALA A 126 -10.00 -6.28 17.68
N ALA A 127 -9.80 -5.02 17.27
CA ALA A 127 -10.34 -3.87 17.98
C ALA A 127 -11.88 -3.84 17.94
N ILE A 128 -12.49 -4.10 16.78
CA ILE A 128 -13.96 -4.21 16.63
C ILE A 128 -14.50 -5.31 17.57
N GLU A 129 -13.91 -6.50 17.51
CA GLU A 129 -14.33 -7.62 18.35
C GLU A 129 -14.19 -7.30 19.84
N ALA A 130 -13.05 -6.74 20.26
CA ALA A 130 -12.80 -6.43 21.66
C ALA A 130 -13.80 -5.40 22.20
N ILE A 131 -14.16 -4.38 21.42
CA ILE A 131 -15.18 -3.40 21.83
C ILE A 131 -16.54 -4.09 21.95
N LEU A 132 -16.95 -4.89 20.97
CA LEU A 132 -18.22 -5.64 21.02
C LEU A 132 -18.30 -6.55 22.25
N LYS A 133 -17.22 -7.29 22.55
CA LYS A 133 -17.21 -8.27 23.64
C LYS A 133 -17.16 -7.63 25.03
N THR A 134 -16.58 -6.44 25.14
CA THR A 134 -16.45 -5.74 26.44
C THR A 134 -17.54 -4.71 26.69
N SER A 135 -18.15 -4.16 25.63
CA SER A 135 -19.14 -3.07 25.70
C SER A 135 -20.52 -3.46 25.16
N GLY A 136 -20.66 -4.64 24.55
CA GLY A 136 -21.90 -5.18 23.97
C GLY A 136 -22.23 -4.67 22.57
N GLU A 137 -21.75 -3.46 22.21
CA GLU A 137 -22.06 -2.80 20.95
C GLU A 137 -21.00 -1.75 20.60
N LEU A 138 -20.98 -1.28 19.34
CA LEU A 138 -20.04 -0.28 18.87
C LEU A 138 -20.54 1.16 19.12
N PRO A 139 -19.65 2.12 19.42
CA PRO A 139 -20.04 3.51 19.62
C PRO A 139 -20.51 4.19 18.32
N ILE A 140 -19.99 3.76 17.17
CA ILE A 140 -20.28 4.28 15.84
C ILE A 140 -20.46 3.13 14.86
N THR A 141 -21.15 3.37 13.75
CA THR A 141 -21.24 2.38 12.66
C THR A 141 -19.88 2.23 12.00
N ILE A 142 -19.47 0.99 11.75
CA ILE A 142 -18.24 0.68 11.01
C ILE A 142 -18.61 0.10 9.65
N LYS A 143 -18.02 0.66 8.60
CA LYS A 143 -17.98 0.08 7.25
C LYS A 143 -16.55 -0.32 6.96
N TYR A 144 -16.35 -1.53 6.47
CA TYR A 144 -15.04 -2.08 6.18
C TYR A 144 -14.98 -2.44 4.69
N VAL A 145 -14.12 -1.77 3.93
CA VAL A 145 -13.86 -2.05 2.52
C VAL A 145 -12.46 -2.64 2.42
N ILE A 146 -12.36 -3.82 1.84
CA ILE A 146 -11.09 -4.53 1.64
C ILE A 146 -11.00 -4.97 0.18
N GLU A 147 -10.06 -4.42 -0.58
CA GLU A 147 -9.86 -4.79 -1.99
C GLU A 147 -8.67 -5.75 -2.20
N GLY A 148 -8.53 -6.26 -3.42
CA GLY A 148 -7.47 -7.20 -3.79
C GLY A 148 -6.54 -6.69 -4.88
N GLU A 149 -6.48 -5.39 -5.16
CA GLU A 149 -5.72 -4.87 -6.31
C GLU A 149 -4.82 -3.67 -5.98
N GLU A 150 -4.60 -3.33 -4.71
CA GLU A 150 -3.85 -2.13 -4.34
C GLU A 150 -2.41 -2.16 -4.87
N GLU A 151 -1.77 -3.32 -4.82
CA GLU A 151 -0.37 -3.51 -5.21
C GLU A 151 -0.17 -3.45 -6.74
N ILE A 152 -1.28 -3.46 -7.49
CA ILE A 152 -1.33 -3.25 -8.95
C ILE A 152 -2.04 -1.94 -9.33
N GLY A 153 -2.30 -1.06 -8.36
CA GLY A 153 -2.83 0.29 -8.55
C GLY A 153 -4.35 0.42 -8.51
N SER A 154 -5.05 -0.54 -7.89
CA SER A 154 -6.51 -0.52 -7.68
C SER A 154 -7.36 -0.25 -8.95
N PRO A 155 -7.11 -0.90 -10.10
CA PRO A 155 -7.78 -0.58 -11.36
C PRO A 155 -9.32 -0.68 -11.29
N SER A 156 -9.88 -1.58 -10.49
CA SER A 156 -11.34 -1.73 -10.38
C SER A 156 -11.98 -0.80 -9.34
N LEU A 157 -11.21 -0.31 -8.36
CA LEU A 157 -11.75 0.44 -7.22
C LEU A 157 -12.49 1.73 -7.64
N PRO A 158 -11.99 2.59 -8.56
CA PRO A 158 -12.69 3.81 -8.93
C PRO A 158 -14.11 3.56 -9.46
N LYS A 159 -14.28 2.55 -10.32
CA LYS A 159 -15.58 2.17 -10.87
C LYS A 159 -16.49 1.60 -9.78
N PHE A 160 -15.95 0.72 -8.92
CA PHE A 160 -16.68 0.19 -7.78
C PHE A 160 -17.20 1.31 -6.87
N ILE A 161 -16.37 2.32 -6.57
CA ILE A 161 -16.78 3.46 -5.75
C ILE A 161 -17.91 4.26 -6.41
N GLU A 162 -17.79 4.55 -7.71
CA GLU A 162 -18.81 5.29 -8.46
C GLU A 162 -20.17 4.58 -8.44
N GLU A 163 -20.19 3.27 -8.62
CA GLU A 163 -21.40 2.45 -8.64
C GLU A 163 -22.00 2.22 -7.24
N ASN A 164 -21.22 2.40 -6.17
CA ASN A 164 -21.62 2.06 -4.79
C ASN A 164 -21.56 3.25 -3.83
N LYS A 165 -21.64 4.50 -4.32
CA LYS A 165 -21.55 5.73 -3.51
C LYS A 165 -22.44 5.73 -2.26
N ASP A 166 -23.70 5.30 -2.39
CA ASP A 166 -24.64 5.28 -1.27
C ASP A 166 -24.26 4.21 -0.22
N LEU A 167 -23.80 3.04 -0.69
CA LEU A 167 -23.29 1.98 0.18
C LEU A 167 -22.03 2.45 0.92
N LEU A 168 -21.15 3.20 0.25
CA LEU A 168 -19.85 3.63 0.76
C LEU A 168 -19.89 4.96 1.53
N LYS A 169 -21.03 5.63 1.63
CA LYS A 169 -21.14 6.89 2.36
C LYS A 169 -20.73 6.72 3.84
N ALA A 170 -19.78 7.53 4.30
CA ALA A 170 -19.27 7.57 5.68
C ALA A 170 -18.87 9.01 6.06
N ASP A 171 -18.78 9.29 7.36
CA ASP A 171 -18.39 10.61 7.89
C ASP A 171 -16.87 10.79 7.92
N ALA A 172 -16.13 9.69 7.99
CA ALA A 172 -14.67 9.67 7.93
C ALA A 172 -14.17 8.33 7.38
N CYS A 173 -12.92 8.31 6.91
CA CYS A 173 -12.23 7.10 6.46
C CYS A 173 -10.84 7.01 7.09
N ILE A 174 -10.48 5.83 7.60
CA ILE A 174 -9.11 5.50 8.00
C ILE A 174 -8.48 4.69 6.88
N TRP A 175 -7.38 5.21 6.33
CA TRP A 175 -6.60 4.56 5.28
C TRP A 175 -5.93 3.27 5.78
N GLU A 176 -5.40 2.43 4.90
CA GLU A 176 -4.97 1.04 5.16
C GLU A 176 -3.90 0.85 6.26
N SER A 177 -2.99 1.81 6.42
CA SER A 177 -1.76 1.62 7.18
C SER A 177 -1.34 2.88 7.93
N GLY A 178 -0.67 2.63 9.07
CA GLY A 178 0.02 3.65 9.86
C GLY A 178 1.47 3.22 10.09
N PHE A 179 2.33 4.21 10.33
CA PHE A 179 3.75 3.99 10.58
C PHE A 179 4.15 4.59 11.91
N LYS A 180 5.32 4.18 12.40
CA LYS A 180 6.03 4.87 13.48
C LYS A 180 7.32 5.44 12.93
N ASP A 181 7.79 6.52 13.54
CA ASP A 181 9.11 7.07 13.22
C ASP A 181 10.24 6.32 13.97
N ASP A 182 11.47 6.81 13.80
CA ASP A 182 12.68 6.27 14.42
C ASP A 182 12.69 6.34 15.96
N GLN A 183 11.77 7.10 16.55
CA GLN A 183 11.58 7.26 17.99
C GLN A 183 10.35 6.51 18.51
N ASP A 184 9.80 5.58 17.71
CA ASP A 184 8.58 4.80 18.02
C ASP A 184 7.32 5.66 18.18
N ARG A 185 7.30 6.90 17.66
CA ARG A 185 6.12 7.77 17.72
C ARG A 185 5.19 7.46 16.55
N PRO A 186 3.87 7.29 16.77
CA PRO A 186 2.91 7.09 15.69
C PRO A 186 2.85 8.28 14.73
N ILE A 187 2.80 7.99 13.43
CA ILE A 187 2.70 8.99 12.37
C ILE A 187 1.25 9.01 11.86
N ILE A 188 0.67 10.21 11.83
CA ILE A 188 -0.61 10.47 11.15
C ILE A 188 -0.29 11.14 9.82
N ARG A 189 -0.58 10.43 8.72
CA ARG A 189 -0.47 10.96 7.36
C ARG A 189 -1.81 11.52 6.92
N LEU A 190 -1.79 12.68 6.27
CA LEU A 190 -3.00 13.37 5.79
C LEU A 190 -3.03 13.50 4.26
N GLY A 191 -2.12 12.81 3.57
CA GLY A 191 -2.04 12.83 2.11
C GLY A 191 -0.93 11.93 1.60
N ASN A 192 -1.06 11.55 0.32
CA ASN A 192 -0.08 10.80 -0.45
C ASN A 192 0.33 11.63 -1.68
N LYS A 193 1.54 11.40 -2.20
CA LYS A 193 1.92 11.94 -3.52
C LYS A 193 1.22 11.13 -4.61
N GLY A 194 0.85 11.80 -5.71
CA GLY A 194 0.48 11.10 -6.93
C GLY A 194 1.69 10.41 -7.59
N LEU A 195 1.40 9.49 -8.51
CA LEU A 195 2.41 8.74 -9.25
C LEU A 195 2.04 8.70 -10.74
N CYS A 196 3.03 8.85 -11.61
CA CYS A 196 2.88 8.74 -13.06
C CYS A 196 4.03 7.88 -13.60
N TYR A 197 3.67 6.74 -14.19
CA TYR A 197 4.62 5.87 -14.89
C TYR A 197 4.57 6.15 -16.39
N VAL A 198 5.74 6.26 -17.01
CA VAL A 198 5.91 6.37 -18.46
C VAL A 198 6.90 5.32 -18.93
N GLU A 199 6.54 4.62 -20.01
CA GLU A 199 7.43 3.68 -20.67
C GLU A 199 8.12 4.36 -21.85
N LEU A 200 9.45 4.32 -21.86
CA LEU A 200 10.27 4.83 -22.96
C LEU A 200 10.93 3.67 -23.68
N TRP A 201 10.70 3.57 -24.98
CA TRP A 201 11.33 2.56 -25.82
C TRP A 201 11.87 3.21 -27.10
N THR A 202 12.86 2.56 -27.70
CA THR A 202 13.43 2.94 -28.99
C THR A 202 13.74 1.69 -29.78
N ASP A 203 13.57 1.76 -31.09
CA ASP A 203 13.96 0.71 -32.03
C ASP A 203 14.93 1.34 -33.05
N THR A 204 16.16 0.83 -33.09
CA THR A 204 17.20 1.30 -34.01
C THR A 204 17.64 0.24 -35.02
N ALA A 205 17.20 -1.01 -34.84
CA ALA A 205 17.54 -2.14 -35.69
C ALA A 205 16.54 -3.29 -35.51
N LYS A 206 16.25 -4.02 -36.59
CA LYS A 206 15.31 -5.16 -36.56
C LYS A 206 15.80 -6.35 -35.74
N VAL A 207 17.10 -6.42 -35.46
CA VAL A 207 17.77 -7.49 -34.71
C VAL A 207 18.99 -6.90 -33.99
N ASP A 208 19.49 -7.61 -32.99
CA ASP A 208 20.78 -7.28 -32.36
C ASP A 208 21.92 -7.40 -33.38
N LEU A 209 22.89 -6.49 -33.30
CA LEU A 209 24.00 -6.40 -34.23
C LEU A 209 25.34 -6.51 -33.50
N HIS A 210 26.35 -7.02 -34.22
CA HIS A 210 27.73 -7.06 -33.72
C HIS A 210 28.26 -5.65 -33.45
N ASP A 211 28.99 -5.47 -32.35
CA ASP A 211 29.57 -4.19 -31.90
C ASP A 211 30.50 -3.51 -32.91
N MET A 212 31.06 -4.25 -33.89
CA MET A 212 31.84 -3.70 -35.01
C MET A 212 31.05 -2.65 -35.82
N TYR A 213 29.72 -2.73 -35.85
CA TYR A 213 28.86 -1.78 -36.54
C TYR A 213 28.56 -0.51 -35.73
N ALA A 214 29.03 -0.39 -34.49
CA ALA A 214 28.77 0.77 -33.62
C ALA A 214 29.14 2.14 -34.24
N PRO A 215 30.18 2.28 -35.10
CA PRO A 215 30.45 3.55 -35.78
C PRO A 215 29.44 3.91 -36.88
N LEU A 216 28.66 2.95 -37.36
CA LEU A 216 27.76 3.11 -38.53
C LEU A 216 26.29 3.15 -38.14
N ILE A 217 25.91 2.45 -37.07
CA ILE A 217 24.53 2.23 -36.68
C ILE A 217 24.29 2.83 -35.31
N GLU A 218 23.17 3.51 -35.20
CA GLU A 218 22.75 4.09 -33.94
C GLU A 218 22.34 3.03 -32.93
N ASN A 219 22.86 3.14 -31.72
CA ASN A 219 22.60 2.18 -30.67
C ASN A 219 21.40 2.62 -29.82
N ALA A 220 20.42 1.74 -29.69
CA ALA A 220 19.20 1.95 -28.90
C ALA A 220 19.48 2.33 -27.43
N ALA A 221 20.46 1.70 -26.79
CA ALA A 221 20.81 2.01 -25.41
C ALA A 221 21.35 3.45 -25.27
N TRP A 222 22.23 3.89 -26.18
CA TRP A 222 22.72 5.26 -26.18
C TRP A 222 21.61 6.29 -26.45
N ARG A 223 20.66 5.99 -27.35
CA ARG A 223 19.46 6.80 -27.58
C ARG A 223 18.64 6.98 -26.31
N LEU A 224 18.39 5.91 -25.56
CA LEU A 224 17.66 5.97 -24.28
C LEU A 224 18.44 6.76 -23.22
N ILE A 225 19.75 6.54 -23.09
CA ILE A 225 20.59 7.30 -22.14
C ILE A 225 20.49 8.80 -22.42
N LEU A 226 20.63 9.20 -23.68
CA LEU A 226 20.51 10.60 -24.09
C LEU A 226 19.11 11.15 -23.81
N ALA A 227 18.04 10.43 -24.15
CA ALA A 227 16.67 10.84 -23.84
C ALA A 227 16.47 11.05 -22.32
N LEU A 228 16.91 10.11 -21.48
CA LEU A 228 16.81 10.20 -20.03
C LEU A 228 17.60 11.39 -19.47
N SER A 229 18.78 11.68 -20.02
CA SER A 229 19.59 12.84 -19.63
C SER A 229 18.89 14.19 -19.87
N THR A 230 17.86 14.22 -20.73
CA THR A 230 17.10 15.46 -20.98
C THR A 230 15.98 15.69 -19.96
N LEU A 231 15.64 14.70 -19.12
CA LEU A 231 14.52 14.80 -18.18
C LEU A 231 14.89 15.50 -16.88
N LYS A 232 16.17 15.44 -16.48
CA LYS A 232 16.63 15.93 -15.18
C LYS A 232 18.07 16.41 -15.24
N THR A 233 18.42 17.44 -14.45
CA THR A 233 19.81 17.85 -14.24
C THR A 233 20.54 16.92 -13.26
N THR A 234 21.87 17.04 -13.19
CA THR A 234 22.70 16.34 -12.19
C THR A 234 22.44 16.78 -10.74
N ASN A 235 21.69 17.87 -10.53
CA ASN A 235 21.25 18.35 -9.22
C ASN A 235 19.77 18.01 -8.94
N ASP A 236 19.23 17.02 -9.64
CA ASP A 236 17.86 16.53 -9.50
C ASP A 236 16.75 17.54 -9.86
N GLN A 237 17.04 18.56 -10.67
CA GLN A 237 15.99 19.47 -11.18
C GLN A 237 15.33 18.88 -12.42
N ILE A 238 13.99 18.85 -12.44
CA ILE A 238 13.21 18.33 -13.57
C ILE A 238 13.20 19.36 -14.71
N LEU A 239 13.51 18.91 -15.92
CA LEU A 239 13.67 19.75 -17.12
C LEU A 239 12.44 19.74 -18.05
N ILE A 240 11.39 19.03 -17.66
CA ILE A 240 10.15 18.96 -18.44
C ILE A 240 9.45 20.32 -18.40
N ASN A 241 9.21 20.91 -19.58
CA ASN A 241 8.55 22.20 -19.68
C ASN A 241 7.15 22.17 -19.04
N GLY A 242 6.86 23.15 -18.20
CA GLY A 242 5.57 23.28 -17.51
C GLY A 242 5.37 22.32 -16.33
N PHE A 243 6.36 21.50 -15.97
CA PHE A 243 6.22 20.50 -14.90
C PHE A 243 5.77 21.10 -13.57
N PHE A 244 6.27 22.29 -13.23
CA PHE A 244 5.94 22.98 -11.97
C PHE A 244 4.77 23.95 -12.07
N SER A 245 4.12 24.09 -13.24
CA SER A 245 3.10 25.13 -13.48
C SER A 245 1.83 24.96 -12.65
N GLN A 246 1.56 23.75 -12.15
CA GLN A 246 0.40 23.42 -11.31
C GLN A 246 0.79 22.98 -9.89
N VAL A 247 2.07 23.12 -9.53
CA VAL A 247 2.51 22.80 -8.17
C VAL A 247 2.13 23.97 -7.26
N GLU A 248 1.31 23.68 -6.27
CA GLU A 248 0.95 24.66 -5.24
C GLU A 248 2.15 24.96 -4.34
N GLU A 249 2.30 26.24 -3.98
CA GLU A 249 3.31 26.63 -2.99
C GLU A 249 2.93 26.14 -1.60
N TRP A 250 3.96 25.78 -0.83
CA TRP A 250 3.77 25.33 0.55
C TRP A 250 3.22 26.46 1.41
N HIS A 251 2.20 26.16 2.20
CA HIS A 251 1.75 27.07 3.23
C HIS A 251 2.82 27.16 4.35
N PRO A 252 3.07 28.33 4.97
CA PRO A 252 4.11 28.49 6.00
C PRO A 252 4.01 27.49 7.17
N SER A 253 2.79 27.12 7.57
CA SER A 253 2.56 26.14 8.64
C SER A 253 2.91 24.70 8.24
N GLU A 254 3.00 24.39 6.94
CA GLU A 254 3.45 23.10 6.44
C GLU A 254 4.98 23.03 6.47
N LEU A 255 5.66 24.11 6.08
CA LEU A 255 7.12 24.22 6.17
C LEU A 255 7.63 24.06 7.61
N GLU A 256 6.95 24.67 8.58
CA GLU A 256 7.29 24.51 10.01
C GLU A 256 7.15 23.04 10.48
N ARG A 257 6.18 22.30 9.92
CA ARG A 257 6.00 20.87 10.22
C ARG A 257 7.08 20.02 9.56
N VAL A 258 7.45 20.32 8.32
CA VAL A 258 8.53 19.63 7.60
C VAL A 258 9.86 19.76 8.36
N ASP A 259 10.16 20.93 8.90
CA ASP A 259 11.36 21.16 9.71
C ASP A 259 11.43 20.29 10.98
N LYS A 260 10.27 19.79 11.45
CA LYS A 260 10.14 18.92 12.62
C LYS A 260 10.08 17.42 12.25
N LEU A 261 10.01 17.07 10.97
CA LEU A 261 10.04 15.67 10.52
C LEU A 261 11.46 15.09 10.64
N LEU A 262 11.66 14.28 11.68
CA LEU A 262 12.91 13.52 11.92
C LEU A 262 12.96 12.19 11.12
N THR A 263 11.88 11.85 10.43
CA THR A 263 11.47 10.50 10.02
C THR A 263 12.40 9.78 9.03
N PHE A 264 13.28 10.48 8.33
CA PHE A 264 14.11 9.88 7.28
C PHE A 264 15.54 9.54 7.70
N SER A 265 15.92 9.74 8.96
CA SER A 265 17.29 9.48 9.44
C SER A 265 17.74 8.02 9.21
N LEU A 266 16.81 7.06 9.31
CA LEU A 266 17.07 5.61 9.16
C LEU A 266 17.38 5.17 7.72
N PHE A 267 16.90 5.91 6.71
CA PHE A 267 17.07 5.57 5.30
C PHE A 267 18.08 6.46 4.58
N LEU A 268 18.53 7.53 5.23
CA LEU A 268 19.39 8.53 4.62
C LEU A 268 20.79 8.50 5.22
N SER A 269 21.80 8.44 4.35
CA SER A 269 23.22 8.56 4.75
C SER A 269 23.62 9.98 5.19
N LYS A 270 22.71 10.97 5.13
CA LYS A 270 22.94 12.40 5.47
C LYS A 270 21.67 13.01 6.09
N PRO A 271 21.75 14.15 6.80
CA PRO A 271 20.58 14.82 7.37
C PRO A 271 19.54 15.21 6.29
N LEU A 272 18.25 15.04 6.59
CA LEU A 272 17.12 15.28 5.68
C LEU A 272 17.17 16.67 5.01
N LYS A 273 17.59 17.73 5.72
CA LYS A 273 17.77 19.09 5.18
C LYS A 273 18.75 19.19 4.00
N LYS A 274 19.67 18.25 3.84
CA LYS A 274 20.60 18.21 2.70
C LYS A 274 19.95 17.63 1.43
N TYR A 275 18.88 16.86 1.60
CA TYR A 275 18.04 16.32 0.52
C TYR A 275 16.84 17.23 0.24
N ILE A 276 16.32 17.94 1.24
CA ILE A 276 15.34 19.02 1.11
C ILE A 276 16.04 20.31 0.61
N LYS A 277 16.72 20.25 -0.54
CA LYS A 277 17.07 21.46 -1.29
C LYS A 277 16.09 21.72 -2.44
N ASN A 278 15.44 20.67 -2.94
CA ASN A 278 14.42 20.72 -3.98
C ASN A 278 13.28 19.74 -3.62
N CYS A 279 12.41 20.11 -2.67
CA CYS A 279 11.15 19.36 -2.42
C CYS A 279 10.17 19.39 -3.62
N GLU A 280 10.57 20.08 -4.69
CA GLU A 280 10.02 20.00 -6.05
C GLU A 280 10.30 18.65 -6.76
N SER A 281 11.14 17.79 -6.21
CA SER A 281 11.40 16.48 -6.81
C SER A 281 10.21 15.51 -6.58
N ILE A 282 9.31 15.46 -7.57
CA ILE A 282 8.50 14.27 -7.82
C ILE A 282 9.48 13.14 -8.21
N TRP A 283 9.39 12.01 -7.51
CA TRP A 283 10.18 10.84 -7.83
C TRP A 283 9.64 10.29 -9.15
N ILE A 284 10.45 10.36 -10.21
CA ILE A 284 10.22 9.53 -11.40
C ILE A 284 10.75 8.14 -11.01
N SER A 285 9.85 7.27 -10.57
CA SER A 285 10.14 5.85 -10.50
C SER A 285 10.11 5.32 -11.93
N MET A 286 11.25 4.88 -12.47
CA MET A 286 11.28 4.10 -13.70
C MET A 286 11.27 2.63 -13.30
N VAL A 287 10.12 1.99 -13.45
CA VAL A 287 10.01 0.53 -13.30
C VAL A 287 10.14 -0.09 -14.69
N SER A 288 11.22 -0.86 -14.85
CA SER A 288 11.50 -1.77 -15.96
C SER A 288 11.96 -1.11 -17.28
N LEU A 289 13.23 -1.40 -17.64
CA LEU A 289 13.68 -1.48 -19.03
C LEU A 289 13.43 -2.93 -19.47
N THR A 290 12.28 -3.24 -20.04
CA THR A 290 12.07 -4.53 -20.71
C THR A 290 12.40 -4.37 -22.18
N SER A 291 13.22 -5.28 -22.71
CA SER A 291 13.24 -5.49 -24.16
C SER A 291 11.91 -6.14 -24.52
N LYS A 292 11.20 -5.57 -25.48
CA LYS A 292 10.10 -6.27 -26.15
C LYS A 292 10.67 -7.56 -26.76
N GLN A 293 10.46 -8.70 -26.11
CA GLN A 293 10.46 -9.98 -26.80
C GLN A 293 9.07 -10.11 -27.44
N ASN A 294 9.02 -10.05 -28.77
CA ASN A 294 7.83 -10.37 -29.55
C ASN A 294 7.41 -11.83 -29.35
#